data_AF-A0A1G6GHI5-F1
#
_entry.id   AF-A0A1G6GHI5-F1
#
_cell.length_a   1.000
_cell.length_b   1.000
_cell.length_c   1.000
_cell.angle_alpha   90.00
_cell.angle_beta   90.00
_cell.angle_gamma   90.00
#
_symmetry.space_group_name_H-M   'P 1'
#
loop_
_entity.id
_entity.type
_entity.pdbx_description
1 polymer ?
#
loop_
_entity_poly.entity_id
_entity_poly.type
_entity_poly.pdbx_seq_one_letter_code
_entity_poly.pdbx_strand_id
1 'polypeptide(L)'
;MIRMLNRWTVILSILNVLVSFSWVDPLHDLLILTDDLHAHIEEGERTIIEVLDYDALKQTTDYIETSGFKQREVTVDHELYERELTGFLKETIEIEHLTSEQVFRMTYHLTGDVVKLFEHNRIRDEVNSFIGTIYTGARRDYACISLPEYDTLSGRHTLEKWIDEWDIIVDQKLIETDFFVVSGYTDRLQREIPTEHNKMNIQLASRIGASGDTTFTIGTPILTTEY
;
A
#
# COMPACT_ATOMS: atom_id res chain seq x y z
N MET A 1 65.28 10.62 15.70
CA MET A 1 64.96 9.87 16.93
C MET A 1 63.54 10.26 17.35
N ILE A 2 62.58 9.36 17.07
CA ILE A 2 61.27 9.17 17.73
C ILE A 2 60.27 10.36 17.64
N ARG A 3 59.35 10.36 16.65
CA ARG A 3 57.93 9.89 16.71
C ARG A 3 57.10 10.53 17.83
N MET A 4 56.03 11.24 17.46
CA MET A 4 54.65 10.86 17.86
C MET A 4 53.61 11.58 16.99
N LEU A 5 52.94 10.79 16.16
CA LEU A 5 51.70 11.11 15.46
C LEU A 5 50.59 11.31 16.50
N ASN A 6 49.89 12.44 16.47
CA ASN A 6 48.65 12.62 17.20
C ASN A 6 47.48 12.22 16.29
N ARG A 7 47.08 10.93 16.37
CA ARG A 7 45.86 10.42 15.75
C ARG A 7 44.67 10.90 16.59
N TRP A 8 43.97 11.93 16.11
CA TRP A 8 42.61 12.21 16.56
C TRP A 8 41.67 11.24 15.85
N THR A 9 41.22 10.22 16.59
CA THR A 9 40.16 9.32 16.20
C THR A 9 38.85 10.10 16.26
N VAL A 10 38.34 10.54 15.12
CA VAL A 10 36.95 10.99 14.99
C VAL A 10 36.09 9.74 15.04
N ILE A 11 35.62 9.38 16.24
CA ILE A 11 34.54 8.40 16.41
C ILE A 11 33.27 9.15 16.03
N LEU A 12 32.90 9.11 14.75
CA LEU A 12 31.59 9.53 14.31
C LEU A 12 30.58 8.56 14.92
N SER A 13 29.80 9.06 15.86
CA SER A 13 28.77 8.31 16.58
C SER A 13 27.62 8.03 15.61
N ILE A 14 27.64 6.88 14.95
CA ILE A 14 26.45 6.32 14.29
C ILE A 14 25.54 5.81 15.41
N LEU A 15 24.83 6.73 16.04
CA LEU A 15 23.69 6.44 16.91
C LEU A 15 22.47 7.09 16.27
N ASN A 16 22.15 6.66 15.05
CA ASN A 16 20.81 6.88 14.50
C ASN A 16 19.86 5.96 15.29
N VAL A 17 19.39 6.50 16.40
CA VAL A 17 18.00 6.46 16.86
C VAL A 17 17.19 5.36 16.17
N LEU A 18 17.18 4.17 16.80
CA LEU A 18 16.15 3.15 16.59
C LEU A 18 14.85 3.67 17.21
N VAL A 19 14.23 4.69 16.62
CA VAL A 19 12.78 4.85 16.79
C VAL A 19 12.18 3.81 15.88
N SER A 20 11.86 2.65 16.45
CA SER A 20 10.93 1.72 15.83
C SER A 20 9.56 2.41 15.81
N PHE A 21 9.35 3.30 14.84
CA PHE A 21 8.01 3.70 14.45
C PHE A 21 7.34 2.40 13.99
N SER A 22 6.46 1.85 14.81
CA SER A 22 5.63 0.71 14.41
C SER A 22 4.62 1.25 13.40
N TRP A 23 5.02 1.30 12.14
CA TRP A 23 4.14 1.68 11.05
C TRP A 23 2.98 0.69 11.02
N VAL A 24 1.76 1.22 11.14
CA VAL A 24 0.55 0.43 10.99
C VAL A 24 0.43 0.04 9.53
N ASP A 25 0.46 -1.27 9.27
CA ASP A 25 0.35 -1.85 7.93
C ASP A 25 -1.13 -1.80 7.50
N PRO A 26 -1.49 -0.98 6.49
CA PRO A 26 -2.89 -0.79 6.11
C PRO A 26 -3.53 -2.09 5.63
N LEU A 27 -2.73 -3.00 5.04
CA LEU A 27 -3.23 -4.29 4.60
C LEU A 27 -3.58 -5.19 5.80
N HIS A 28 -2.81 -5.12 6.88
CA HIS A 28 -3.10 -5.84 8.12
C HIS A 28 -4.39 -5.36 8.78
N ASP A 29 -4.60 -4.04 8.83
CA ASP A 29 -5.81 -3.43 9.38
C ASP A 29 -7.06 -3.91 8.61
N LEU A 30 -6.98 -3.97 7.28
CA LEU A 30 -8.07 -4.47 6.45
C LEU A 30 -8.36 -5.95 6.70
N LEU A 31 -7.32 -6.78 6.82
CA LEU A 31 -7.49 -8.21 7.14
C LEU A 31 -8.19 -8.40 8.49
N ILE A 32 -7.79 -7.65 9.52
CA ILE A 32 -8.44 -7.68 10.84
C ILE A 32 -9.90 -7.24 10.72
N LEU A 33 -10.18 -6.16 9.99
CA LEU A 33 -11.54 -5.65 9.81
C LEU A 33 -12.44 -6.70 9.14
N THR A 34 -11.91 -7.47 8.19
CA THR A 34 -12.68 -8.47 7.44
C THR A 34 -12.75 -9.85 8.05
N ASP A 35 -11.99 -10.14 9.12
CA ASP A 35 -12.03 -11.43 9.81
C ASP A 35 -13.46 -11.77 10.29
N ASP A 36 -14.19 -10.75 10.73
CA ASP A 36 -15.59 -10.83 11.17
C ASP A 36 -16.58 -11.23 10.04
N LEU A 37 -16.21 -11.02 8.77
CA LEU A 37 -17.09 -11.34 7.64
C LEU A 37 -17.12 -12.82 7.29
N HIS A 38 -16.14 -13.61 7.76
CA HIS A 38 -15.91 -15.00 7.35
C HIS A 38 -15.88 -15.18 5.81
N ALA A 39 -15.53 -14.11 5.09
CA ALA A 39 -15.49 -14.09 3.64
C ALA A 39 -14.13 -14.58 3.13
N HIS A 40 -14.14 -15.21 1.96
CA HIS A 40 -12.91 -15.60 1.29
C HIS A 40 -12.30 -14.38 0.60
N ILE A 41 -11.09 -14.00 0.99
CA ILE A 41 -10.30 -12.98 0.29
C ILE A 41 -9.62 -13.66 -0.88
N GLU A 42 -9.95 -13.22 -2.10
CA GLU A 42 -9.37 -13.75 -3.33
C GLU A 42 -7.98 -13.17 -3.57
N GLU A 43 -7.85 -11.86 -3.37
CA GLU A 43 -6.62 -11.11 -3.63
C GLU A 43 -6.56 -9.89 -2.72
N GLY A 44 -5.35 -9.44 -2.41
CA GLY A 44 -5.13 -8.14 -1.80
C GLY A 44 -3.96 -7.42 -2.43
N GLU A 45 -4.01 -6.11 -2.30
CA GLU A 45 -3.05 -5.20 -2.89
C GLU A 45 -2.57 -4.18 -1.85
N ARG A 46 -1.31 -3.78 -1.97
CA ARG A 46 -0.74 -2.66 -1.23
C ARG A 46 0.04 -1.77 -2.19
N THR A 47 -0.29 -0.49 -2.19
CA THR A 47 0.34 0.52 -3.05
C THR A 47 0.97 1.59 -2.20
N ILE A 48 2.27 1.82 -2.40
CA ILE A 48 3.04 2.87 -1.71
C ILE A 48 3.57 3.84 -2.74
N ILE A 49 3.32 5.13 -2.53
CA ILE A 49 3.71 6.20 -3.45
C ILE A 49 4.52 7.24 -2.69
N GLU A 50 5.70 7.57 -3.18
CA GLU A 50 6.52 8.66 -2.67
C GLU A 50 7.12 9.49 -3.81
N VAL A 51 7.32 10.77 -3.53
CA VAL A 51 7.98 11.69 -4.45
C VAL A 51 9.41 11.91 -3.94
N LEU A 52 10.39 11.55 -4.74
CA LEU A 52 11.82 11.54 -4.40
C LEU A 52 12.58 12.56 -5.24
N ASP A 53 13.65 13.11 -4.67
CA ASP A 53 14.67 13.80 -5.45
C ASP A 53 15.66 12.80 -6.08
N TYR A 54 16.53 13.30 -6.96
CA TYR A 54 17.53 12.48 -7.65
C TYR A 54 18.48 11.73 -6.71
N ASP A 55 18.93 12.37 -5.62
CA ASP A 55 19.91 11.76 -4.71
C ASP A 55 19.28 10.62 -3.89
N ALA A 56 18.03 10.78 -3.47
CA ALA A 56 17.24 9.74 -2.82
C ALA A 56 16.90 8.59 -3.78
N LEU A 57 16.50 8.90 -5.01
CA LEU A 57 16.21 7.87 -6.01
C LEU A 57 17.46 7.03 -6.31
N LYS A 58 18.61 7.68 -6.54
CA LYS A 58 19.85 6.98 -6.90
C LYS A 58 20.28 5.96 -5.85
N GLN A 59 20.16 6.29 -4.57
CA GLN A 59 20.48 5.34 -3.49
C GLN A 59 19.49 4.17 -3.45
N THR A 60 18.24 4.43 -3.83
CA THR A 60 17.15 3.46 -3.82
C THR A 60 17.26 2.45 -4.96
N THR A 61 17.59 2.89 -6.17
CA THR A 61 17.68 2.02 -7.36
C THR A 61 18.74 0.92 -7.19
N ASP A 62 19.92 1.24 -6.65
CA ASP A 62 20.96 0.23 -6.36
C ASP A 62 20.44 -0.87 -5.40
N TYR A 63 19.62 -0.49 -4.43
CA TYR A 63 19.02 -1.43 -3.48
C TYR A 63 17.89 -2.26 -4.11
N ILE A 64 17.07 -1.68 -4.99
CA ILE A 64 16.02 -2.40 -5.73
C ILE A 64 16.63 -3.55 -6.52
N GLU A 65 17.68 -3.29 -7.31
CA GLU A 65 18.33 -4.30 -8.16
C GLU A 65 18.98 -5.41 -7.33
N THR A 66 19.67 -5.06 -6.25
CA THR A 66 20.31 -6.03 -5.36
C THR A 66 19.31 -6.84 -4.52
N SER A 67 18.08 -6.36 -4.39
CA SER A 67 16.97 -7.08 -3.74
C SER A 67 16.28 -8.09 -4.67
N GLY A 68 16.78 -8.29 -5.88
CA GLY A 68 16.29 -9.33 -6.80
C GLY A 68 15.14 -8.90 -7.71
N PHE A 69 14.81 -7.60 -7.73
CA PHE A 69 13.94 -7.06 -8.77
C PHE A 69 14.64 -7.12 -10.14
N LYS A 70 13.86 -7.40 -11.18
CA LYS A 70 14.32 -7.41 -12.56
C LYS A 70 13.72 -6.21 -13.28
N GLN A 71 14.58 -5.39 -13.89
CA GLN A 71 14.12 -4.31 -14.76
C GLN A 71 13.44 -4.90 -16.00
N ARG A 72 12.23 -4.43 -16.30
CA ARG A 72 11.38 -4.89 -17.41
C ARG A 72 11.27 -3.86 -18.51
N GLU A 73 11.13 -2.60 -18.12
CA GLU A 73 10.94 -1.48 -19.03
C GLU A 73 11.79 -0.31 -18.58
N VAL A 74 12.39 0.39 -19.55
CA VAL A 74 13.13 1.63 -19.35
C VAL A 74 12.85 2.53 -20.53
N THR A 75 12.29 3.69 -20.24
CA THR A 75 12.10 4.80 -21.17
C THR A 75 12.75 6.04 -20.58
N VAL A 76 12.64 7.17 -21.28
CA VAL A 76 13.17 8.45 -20.79
C VAL A 76 12.45 8.91 -19.51
N ASP A 77 11.17 8.59 -19.38
CA ASP A 77 10.31 9.14 -18.33
C ASP A 77 9.75 8.07 -17.39
N HIS A 78 10.06 6.79 -17.62
CA HIS A 78 9.47 5.67 -16.89
C HIS A 78 10.42 4.48 -16.80
N GLU A 79 10.52 3.88 -15.62
CA GLU A 79 11.20 2.60 -15.38
C GLU A 79 10.28 1.65 -14.62
N LEU A 80 10.26 0.37 -15.01
CA LEU A 80 9.49 -0.69 -14.38
C LEU A 80 10.40 -1.81 -13.90
N TYR A 81 10.26 -2.17 -12.64
CA TYR A 81 10.94 -3.28 -11.99
C TYR A 81 9.90 -4.28 -11.48
N GLU A 82 10.18 -5.58 -11.60
CA GLU A 82 9.30 -6.63 -11.11
C GLU A 82 10.06 -7.70 -10.33
N ARG A 83 9.41 -8.23 -9.29
CA ARG A 83 9.87 -9.40 -8.54
C ARG A 83 8.70 -10.32 -8.25
N GLU A 84 8.88 -11.61 -8.53
CA GLU A 84 8.02 -12.65 -8.00
C GLU A 84 8.65 -13.11 -6.69
N LEU A 85 8.06 -12.70 -5.57
CA LEU A 85 8.61 -12.98 -4.23
C LEU A 85 8.36 -14.44 -3.85
N THR A 86 7.16 -14.91 -4.18
CA THR A 86 6.72 -16.30 -4.06
C THR A 86 5.77 -16.63 -5.20
N GLY A 87 5.38 -17.91 -5.36
CA GLY A 87 4.35 -18.28 -6.33
C GLY A 87 2.93 -17.76 -6.03
N PHE A 88 2.76 -16.89 -5.03
CA PHE A 88 1.49 -16.26 -4.66
C PHE A 88 1.60 -14.75 -4.38
N LEU A 89 2.78 -14.14 -4.53
CA LEU A 89 3.00 -12.70 -4.34
C LEU A 89 3.88 -12.13 -5.44
N LYS A 90 3.39 -11.05 -6.05
CA LYS A 90 4.13 -10.25 -7.03
C LYS A 90 4.35 -8.85 -6.47
N GLU A 91 5.52 -8.31 -6.74
CA GLU A 91 5.87 -6.92 -6.46
C GLU A 91 6.29 -6.22 -7.74
N THR A 92 5.84 -4.98 -7.91
CA THR A 92 6.32 -4.07 -8.95
C THR A 92 6.78 -2.76 -8.34
N ILE A 93 7.75 -2.13 -8.98
CA ILE A 93 8.17 -0.76 -8.70
C ILE A 93 8.20 0.01 -10.00
N GLU A 94 7.46 1.10 -10.03
CA GLU A 94 7.41 2.05 -11.14
C GLU A 94 8.06 3.35 -10.70
N ILE A 95 8.95 3.89 -11.53
CA ILE A 95 9.61 5.17 -11.31
C ILE A 95 9.24 6.06 -12.50
N GLU A 96 8.55 7.17 -12.23
CA GLU A 96 8.13 8.15 -13.24
C GLU A 96 8.89 9.47 -13.06
N HIS A 97 9.40 10.04 -14.14
CA HIS A 97 10.05 11.35 -14.12
C HIS A 97 9.02 12.48 -14.20
N LEU A 98 9.00 13.35 -13.20
CA LEU A 98 8.12 14.51 -13.17
C LEU A 98 8.84 15.69 -13.83
N THR A 99 8.32 16.12 -14.99
CA THR A 99 8.95 16.90 -16.07
C THR A 99 9.55 18.27 -15.77
N SER A 100 9.77 18.68 -14.50
CA SER A 100 10.32 20.02 -14.21
C SER A 100 11.50 20.13 -13.24
N GLU A 101 11.80 19.16 -12.37
CA GLU A 101 12.72 19.45 -11.24
C GLU A 101 13.64 18.29 -10.79
N GLN A 102 13.96 17.30 -11.64
CA GLN A 102 14.68 16.07 -11.19
C GLN A 102 13.96 15.38 -10.03
N VAL A 103 12.62 15.43 -10.08
CA VAL A 103 11.74 14.83 -9.11
C VAL A 103 11.14 13.59 -9.74
N PHE A 104 11.05 12.53 -8.96
CA PHE A 104 10.59 11.23 -9.40
C PHE A 104 9.43 10.77 -8.54
N ARG A 105 8.39 10.23 -9.16
CA ARG A 105 7.38 9.47 -8.42
C ARG A 105 7.78 8.02 -8.42
N MET A 106 7.96 7.46 -7.23
CA MET A 106 8.20 6.03 -7.06
C MET A 106 6.93 5.39 -6.50
N THR A 107 6.43 4.39 -7.20
CA THR A 107 5.24 3.62 -6.85
C THR A 107 5.63 2.16 -6.66
N TYR A 108 5.45 1.62 -5.46
CA TYR A 108 5.58 0.20 -5.16
C TYR A 108 4.18 -0.40 -5.10
N HIS A 109 4.01 -1.56 -5.72
CA HIS A 109 2.76 -2.29 -5.71
C HIS A 109 3.02 -3.75 -5.38
N LEU A 110 2.38 -4.24 -4.32
CA LEU A 110 2.35 -5.66 -3.93
C LEU A 110 0.96 -6.20 -4.19
N THR A 111 0.86 -7.35 -4.83
CA THR A 111 -0.41 -8.02 -5.12
C THR A 111 -0.31 -9.54 -4.96
N GLY A 112 -1.44 -10.18 -4.65
CA GLY A 112 -1.60 -11.63 -4.58
C GLY A 112 -2.33 -12.11 -3.34
N ASP A 113 -1.97 -13.31 -2.85
CA ASP A 113 -2.57 -13.92 -1.66
C ASP A 113 -1.98 -13.28 -0.39
N VAL A 114 -2.61 -12.19 0.01
CA VAL A 114 -2.21 -11.42 1.20
C VAL A 114 -2.51 -12.15 2.50
N VAL A 115 -3.46 -13.08 2.53
CA VAL A 115 -3.70 -13.90 3.73
C VAL A 115 -2.44 -14.74 4.02
N LYS A 116 -1.90 -15.42 2.99
CA LYS A 116 -0.64 -16.16 3.11
C LYS A 116 0.55 -15.26 3.47
N LEU A 117 0.59 -14.01 3.01
CA LEU A 117 1.62 -13.05 3.44
C LEU A 117 1.67 -12.93 4.96
N PHE A 118 0.51 -12.80 5.62
CA PHE A 118 0.42 -12.65 7.07
C PHE A 118 0.53 -13.96 7.85
N GLU A 119 0.29 -15.12 7.23
CA GLU A 119 0.62 -16.44 7.80
C GLU A 119 2.14 -16.71 7.81
N HIS A 120 2.89 -16.09 6.89
CA HIS A 120 4.34 -16.29 6.75
C HIS A 120 5.15 -15.09 7.26
N ASN A 121 5.37 -15.01 8.58
CA ASN A 121 6.13 -13.94 9.24
C ASN A 121 7.44 -13.56 8.53
N ARG A 122 8.25 -14.53 8.07
CA ARG A 122 9.52 -14.24 7.39
C ARG A 122 9.33 -13.43 6.10
N ILE A 123 8.29 -13.76 5.31
CA ILE A 123 8.00 -13.08 4.05
C ILE A 123 7.47 -11.67 4.34
N ARG A 124 6.55 -11.55 5.30
CA ARG A 124 6.05 -10.24 5.77
C ARG A 124 7.18 -9.34 6.25
N ASP A 125 8.09 -9.87 7.06
CA ASP A 125 9.22 -9.10 7.60
C ASP A 125 10.21 -8.71 6.48
N GLU A 126 10.40 -9.56 5.47
CA GLU A 126 11.20 -9.25 4.27
C GLU A 126 10.59 -8.11 3.45
N VAL A 127 9.28 -8.15 3.19
CA VAL A 127 8.52 -7.08 2.52
C VAL A 127 8.60 -5.78 3.31
N ASN A 128 8.30 -5.81 4.61
CA ASN A 128 8.30 -4.62 5.44
C ASN A 128 9.70 -4.02 5.63
N SER A 129 10.74 -4.86 5.71
CA SER A 129 12.13 -4.39 5.74
C SER A 129 12.52 -3.74 4.42
N PHE A 130 12.11 -4.32 3.29
CA PHE A 130 12.36 -3.74 1.96
C PHE A 130 11.71 -2.36 1.83
N ILE A 131 10.40 -2.28 2.10
CA ILE A 131 9.62 -1.03 2.09
C ILE A 131 10.24 0.02 3.04
N GLY A 132 10.62 -0.39 4.26
CA GLY A 132 11.24 0.49 5.25
C GLY A 132 12.64 0.98 4.86
N THR A 133 13.28 0.33 3.89
CA THR A 133 14.59 0.73 3.37
C THR A 133 14.45 1.73 2.23
N ILE A 134 13.48 1.53 1.32
CA ILE A 134 13.37 2.34 0.10
C ILE A 134 12.42 3.55 0.22
N TYR A 135 11.54 3.58 1.23
CA TYR A 135 10.60 4.67 1.44
C TYR A 135 10.82 5.36 2.79
N THR A 136 10.54 6.66 2.84
CA THR A 136 10.60 7.47 4.05
C THR A 136 9.22 7.59 4.73
N GLY A 137 9.12 8.44 5.77
CA GLY A 137 7.85 8.75 6.42
C GLY A 137 6.92 9.66 5.61
N ALA A 138 7.36 10.22 4.49
CA ALA A 138 6.54 11.09 3.64
C ALA A 138 5.66 10.32 2.63
N ARG A 139 5.79 8.99 2.57
CA ARG A 139 5.04 8.13 1.65
C ARG A 139 3.54 8.11 1.92
N ARG A 140 2.77 7.92 0.85
CA ARG A 140 1.36 7.52 0.90
C ARG A 140 1.30 6.01 0.77
N ASP A 141 0.50 5.35 1.59
CA ASP A 141 0.49 3.88 1.71
C ASP A 141 -0.96 3.43 1.82
N TYR A 142 -1.41 2.77 0.76
CA TYR A 142 -2.78 2.36 0.51
C TYR A 142 -2.84 0.84 0.45
N ALA A 143 -3.98 0.28 0.84
CA ALA A 143 -4.25 -1.13 0.66
C ALA A 143 -5.70 -1.35 0.23
N CYS A 144 -5.93 -2.45 -0.46
CA CYS A 144 -7.26 -2.98 -0.69
C CYS A 144 -7.26 -4.51 -0.68
N ILE A 145 -8.43 -5.10 -0.47
CA ILE A 145 -8.69 -6.52 -0.57
C ILE A 145 -9.97 -6.75 -1.37
N SER A 146 -9.98 -7.83 -2.14
CA SER A 146 -11.07 -8.21 -3.02
C SER A 146 -11.76 -9.48 -2.50
N LEU A 147 -13.09 -9.43 -2.40
CA LEU A 147 -13.93 -10.51 -1.92
C LEU A 147 -14.99 -10.83 -2.98
N PRO A 148 -14.85 -11.94 -3.73
CA PRO A 148 -15.87 -12.35 -4.68
C PRO A 148 -17.09 -12.94 -3.96
N GLU A 149 -18.29 -12.55 -4.39
CA GLU A 149 -19.56 -13.14 -3.98
C GLU A 149 -20.33 -13.62 -5.21
N TYR A 150 -20.62 -14.91 -5.23
CA TYR A 150 -21.31 -15.58 -6.34
C TYR A 150 -22.84 -15.60 -6.17
N ASP A 151 -23.38 -14.95 -5.13
CA ASP A 151 -24.82 -14.93 -4.88
C ASP A 151 -25.48 -13.64 -5.39
N THR A 152 -26.75 -13.78 -5.77
CA THR A 152 -27.65 -12.79 -6.39
C THR A 152 -28.11 -11.67 -5.46
N LEU A 153 -27.61 -11.61 -4.23
CA LEU A 153 -27.87 -10.49 -3.33
C LEU A 153 -27.33 -9.21 -3.96
N SER A 154 -28.14 -8.15 -3.97
CA SER A 154 -27.71 -6.88 -4.55
C SER A 154 -26.47 -6.39 -3.79
N GLY A 155 -25.33 -6.23 -4.47
CA GLY A 155 -24.07 -5.79 -3.82
C GLY A 155 -24.23 -4.52 -2.97
N ARG A 156 -25.14 -3.63 -3.38
CA ARG A 156 -25.55 -2.47 -2.59
C ARG A 156 -26.08 -2.83 -1.19
N HIS A 157 -26.96 -3.83 -1.09
CA HIS A 157 -27.53 -4.24 0.20
C HIS A 157 -26.46 -4.81 1.13
N THR A 158 -25.54 -5.61 0.59
CA THR A 158 -24.38 -6.12 1.34
C THR A 158 -23.50 -4.97 1.84
N LEU A 159 -23.18 -3.99 0.99
CA LEU A 159 -22.43 -2.81 1.42
C LEU A 159 -23.16 -1.97 2.46
N GLU A 160 -24.47 -1.76 2.31
CA GLU A 160 -25.29 -1.03 3.29
C GLU A 160 -25.29 -1.74 4.67
N LYS A 161 -25.27 -3.08 4.67
CA LYS A 161 -25.12 -3.87 5.89
C LYS A 161 -23.74 -3.67 6.54
N TRP A 162 -22.66 -3.73 5.77
CA TRP A 162 -21.31 -3.49 6.32
C TRP A 162 -21.13 -2.06 6.84
N ILE A 163 -21.73 -1.07 6.19
CA ILE A 163 -21.75 0.31 6.65
C ILE A 163 -22.38 0.42 8.04
N ASP A 164 -23.50 -0.25 8.27
CA ASP A 164 -24.17 -0.30 9.57
C ASP A 164 -23.36 -1.10 10.60
N GLU A 165 -22.93 -2.31 10.26
CA GLU A 165 -22.20 -3.22 11.15
C GLU A 165 -20.83 -2.67 11.59
N TRP A 166 -20.19 -1.84 10.77
CA TRP A 166 -18.89 -1.24 11.05
C TRP A 166 -18.98 0.22 11.49
N ASP A 167 -20.19 0.71 11.77
CA ASP A 167 -20.45 2.08 12.22
C ASP A 167 -19.81 3.14 11.30
N ILE A 168 -19.88 2.93 9.99
CA ILE A 168 -19.22 3.81 9.01
C ILE A 168 -20.00 5.12 8.90
N ILE A 169 -19.33 6.22 9.27
CA ILE A 169 -19.79 7.57 8.97
C ILE A 169 -19.44 7.87 7.51
N VAL A 170 -20.45 7.76 6.66
CA VAL A 170 -20.32 8.02 5.21
C VAL A 170 -19.96 9.49 4.95
N ASP A 171 -18.91 9.71 4.16
CA ASP A 171 -18.52 11.03 3.64
C ASP A 171 -18.94 11.19 2.17
N GLN A 172 -18.66 10.17 1.33
CA GLN A 172 -18.90 10.22 -0.12
C GLN A 172 -19.55 8.93 -0.63
N LYS A 173 -20.35 9.06 -1.71
CA LYS A 173 -20.98 7.94 -2.40
C LYS A 173 -20.94 8.16 -3.91
N LEU A 174 -20.63 7.10 -4.66
CA LEU A 174 -20.80 7.02 -6.11
C LEU A 174 -21.73 5.84 -6.42
N ILE A 175 -22.77 6.09 -7.22
CA ILE A 175 -23.77 5.08 -7.55
C ILE A 175 -23.99 5.06 -9.06
N GLU A 176 -23.66 3.94 -9.66
CA GLU A 176 -23.91 3.60 -11.06
C GLU A 176 -24.70 2.29 -11.13
N THR A 177 -25.06 1.84 -12.34
CA THR A 177 -25.94 0.68 -12.54
C THR A 177 -25.34 -0.61 -11.98
N ASP A 178 -24.05 -0.80 -12.20
CA ASP A 178 -23.26 -2.01 -11.90
C ASP A 178 -22.11 -1.72 -10.94
N PHE A 179 -22.05 -0.51 -10.38
CA PHE A 179 -20.96 -0.06 -9.53
C PHE A 179 -21.45 0.85 -8.39
N PHE A 180 -21.09 0.52 -7.16
CA PHE A 180 -21.43 1.29 -5.98
C PHE A 180 -20.18 1.46 -5.12
N VAL A 181 -19.85 2.70 -4.77
CA VAL A 181 -18.68 3.04 -3.95
C VAL A 181 -19.12 3.94 -2.80
N VAL A 182 -18.57 3.67 -1.62
CA VAL A 182 -18.78 4.46 -0.42
C VAL A 182 -17.42 4.72 0.22
N SER A 183 -17.13 5.99 0.50
CA SER A 183 -15.97 6.38 1.31
C SER A 183 -16.45 7.00 2.61
N GLY A 184 -15.76 6.71 3.70
CA GLY A 184 -16.18 7.18 5.02
C GLY A 184 -15.14 6.93 6.11
N TYR A 185 -15.62 7.02 7.34
CA TYR A 185 -14.82 6.88 8.55
C TYR A 185 -15.40 5.82 9.48
N THR A 186 -14.55 5.01 10.08
CA THR A 186 -14.89 4.08 11.18
C THR A 186 -13.80 4.08 12.24
N ASP A 187 -14.14 4.01 13.52
CA ASP A 187 -13.18 3.91 14.62
C ASP A 187 -12.43 2.55 14.64
N ARG A 188 -12.81 1.61 13.76
CA ARG A 188 -12.19 0.27 13.67
C ARG A 188 -10.84 0.26 12.97
N LEU A 189 -10.50 1.30 12.21
CA LEU A 189 -9.22 1.44 11.52
C LEU A 189 -8.39 2.56 12.16
N GLN A 190 -7.10 2.30 12.40
CA GLN A 190 -6.25 3.25 13.11
C GLN A 190 -5.79 4.41 12.25
N ARG A 191 -5.61 4.17 10.95
CA ARG A 191 -5.14 5.17 10.00
C ARG A 191 -6.30 6.04 9.55
N GLU A 192 -6.03 7.30 9.24
CA GLU A 192 -7.03 8.23 8.69
C GLU A 192 -6.35 9.19 7.71
N ILE A 193 -7.10 9.63 6.71
CA ILE A 193 -6.73 10.71 5.81
C ILE A 193 -7.67 11.89 6.06
N PRO A 194 -7.15 13.13 6.14
CA PRO A 194 -8.01 14.32 6.21
C PRO A 194 -8.71 14.54 4.87
N THR A 195 -9.95 15.04 4.92
CA THR A 195 -10.70 15.54 3.76
C THR A 195 -11.03 17.02 3.94
N GLU A 196 -11.63 17.67 2.94
CA GLU A 196 -12.02 19.09 3.03
C GLU A 196 -12.97 19.38 4.20
N HIS A 197 -13.76 18.38 4.61
CA HIS A 197 -14.82 18.56 5.59
C HIS A 197 -14.72 17.60 6.79
N ASN A 198 -14.05 16.46 6.66
CA ASN A 198 -14.01 15.38 7.66
C ASN A 198 -12.67 14.61 7.61
N LYS A 199 -12.67 13.39 8.12
CA LYS A 199 -11.63 12.37 7.97
C LYS A 199 -12.24 11.17 7.26
N MET A 200 -11.43 10.42 6.52
CA MET A 200 -11.83 9.13 5.95
C MET A 200 -10.75 8.10 6.25
N ASN A 201 -11.15 6.84 6.41
CA ASN A 201 -10.21 5.73 6.56
C ASN A 201 -10.67 4.42 5.96
N ILE A 202 -11.87 4.39 5.37
CA ILE A 202 -12.37 3.23 4.65
C ILE A 202 -13.03 3.63 3.35
N GLN A 203 -12.86 2.79 2.34
CA GLN A 203 -13.58 2.82 1.08
C GLN A 203 -14.09 1.42 0.78
N LEU A 204 -15.38 1.32 0.51
CA LEU A 204 -16.07 0.11 0.13
C LEU A 204 -16.55 0.25 -1.30
N ALA A 205 -16.37 -0.77 -2.12
CA ALA A 205 -16.93 -0.83 -3.45
C ALA A 205 -17.57 -2.19 -3.71
N SER A 206 -18.62 -2.20 -4.52
CA SER A 206 -19.19 -3.40 -5.12
C SER A 206 -19.33 -3.18 -6.61
N ARG A 207 -18.86 -4.14 -7.41
CA ARG A 207 -18.98 -4.14 -8.87
C ARG A 207 -19.65 -5.43 -9.34
N ILE A 208 -20.67 -5.31 -10.17
CA ILE A 208 -21.34 -6.46 -10.79
C ILE A 208 -20.66 -6.72 -12.15
N GLY A 209 -20.08 -7.91 -12.29
CA GLY A 209 -19.46 -8.37 -13.53
C GLY A 209 -20.47 -8.76 -14.61
N ALA A 210 -19.99 -8.95 -15.83
CA ALA A 210 -20.83 -9.34 -16.96
C ALA A 210 -21.51 -10.72 -16.79
N SER A 211 -20.95 -11.60 -15.97
CA SER A 211 -21.51 -12.89 -15.58
C SER A 211 -22.60 -12.80 -14.51
N GLY A 212 -22.79 -11.62 -13.90
CA GLY A 212 -23.67 -11.40 -12.75
C GLY A 212 -23.00 -11.60 -11.39
N ASP A 213 -21.73 -12.01 -11.36
CA ASP A 213 -20.96 -12.13 -10.12
C ASP A 213 -20.68 -10.75 -9.52
N THR A 214 -20.69 -10.63 -8.18
CA THR A 214 -20.38 -9.37 -7.49
C THR A 214 -18.99 -9.46 -6.88
N THR A 215 -18.12 -8.51 -7.18
CA THR A 215 -16.84 -8.35 -6.48
C THR A 215 -16.95 -7.19 -5.52
N PHE A 216 -16.62 -7.44 -4.25
CA PHE A 216 -16.46 -6.40 -3.26
C PHE A 216 -15.00 -6.02 -3.14
N THR A 217 -14.72 -4.73 -3.00
CA THR A 217 -13.40 -4.20 -2.69
C THR A 217 -13.49 -3.40 -1.42
N ILE A 218 -12.60 -3.68 -0.48
CA ILE A 218 -12.49 -2.99 0.79
C ILE A 218 -11.08 -2.44 0.86
N GLY A 219 -10.95 -1.13 1.03
CA GLY A 219 -9.65 -0.49 1.00
C GLY A 219 -9.54 0.71 1.91
N THR A 220 -8.30 1.16 2.11
CA THR A 220 -8.05 2.51 2.58
C THR A 220 -8.51 3.52 1.52
N PRO A 221 -9.00 4.71 1.87
CA PRO A 221 -9.53 5.62 0.89
C PRO A 221 -8.42 6.09 -0.04
N ILE A 222 -8.64 5.92 -1.33
CA ILE A 222 -7.89 6.60 -2.37
C ILE A 222 -8.63 7.91 -2.60
N LEU A 223 -7.92 9.04 -2.64
CA LEU A 223 -8.57 10.32 -2.94
C LEU A 223 -9.23 10.18 -4.32
N THR A 224 -10.57 10.19 -4.32
CA THR A 224 -11.45 9.95 -5.48
C THR A 224 -11.25 10.92 -6.64
N THR A 225 -10.34 11.89 -6.51
CA THR A 225 -9.90 12.76 -7.60
C THR A 225 -9.09 12.02 -8.68
N GLU A 226 -8.72 10.76 -8.46
CA GLU A 226 -7.93 9.95 -9.39
C GLU A 226 -8.76 8.92 -10.23
N TYR A 227 -10.10 8.91 -10.11
CA TYR A 227 -11.00 8.12 -10.98
C TYR A 227 -11.85 8.99 -11.91
#